data_AF-A0A8J3Y5K8-F1
#
_entry.id   AF-A0A8J3Y5K8-F1
#
_cell.length_a   1.000
_cell.length_b   1.000
_cell.length_c   1.000
_cell.angle_alpha   90.00
_cell.angle_beta   90.00
_cell.angle_gamma   90.00
#
_symmetry.space_group_name_H-M   'P 1'
#
loop_
_entity.id
_entity.type
_entity.pdbx_description
1 polymer ?
#
loop_
_entity_poly.entity_id
_entity_poly.type
_entity_poly.pdbx_seq_one_letter_code
_entity_poly.pdbx_strand_id
1 'polypeptide(L)'
;MRGARVAYNGRMRSEELVGALDGLPGVEVSVNGDGTVTVDVPAIGDSARLDPADVLNCSHVASPTGAPAVHLGVRRGHEQLPLVVTVGDVVFMPSYAADMLVSGADVRVPGAPDMVAYSEMHRDVRALGRALDEPEAEFDPEMLAATLLVHRCFLAGAMRVGLWPVRVAAWWEYAWARVGAQLPLGEFRADPAFDRLLADVAAARQGAGT
;
A
#
# COMPACT_ATOMS: atom_id res chain seq x y z
N MET A 1 26.73 2.55 -16.01
CA MET A 1 26.83 1.43 -15.05
C MET A 1 25.91 0.31 -15.51
N ARG A 2 26.45 -0.86 -15.86
CA ARG A 2 25.62 -2.07 -16.10
C ARG A 2 25.26 -2.64 -14.73
N GLY A 3 23.99 -2.56 -14.34
CA GLY A 3 23.50 -3.19 -13.12
C GLY A 3 23.79 -4.68 -13.16
N ALA A 4 24.53 -5.19 -12.18
CA ALA A 4 24.75 -6.61 -12.03
C ALA A 4 23.40 -7.27 -11.78
N ARG A 5 22.92 -8.09 -12.73
CA ARG A 5 21.83 -9.02 -12.47
C ARG A 5 22.36 -10.07 -11.50
N VAL A 6 21.87 -10.05 -10.26
CA VAL A 6 22.06 -11.18 -9.35
C VAL A 6 21.25 -12.34 -9.94
N ALA A 7 21.93 -13.42 -10.34
CA ALA A 7 21.28 -14.60 -10.88
C ALA A 7 20.49 -15.29 -9.75
N TYR A 8 19.17 -15.32 -9.88
CA TYR A 8 18.28 -15.83 -8.84
C TYR A 8 18.19 -17.37 -8.92
N ASN A 9 18.66 -18.04 -7.87
CA ASN A 9 18.77 -19.51 -7.81
C ASN A 9 17.53 -20.18 -7.17
N GLY A 10 16.38 -19.50 -7.17
CA GLY A 10 15.09 -20.07 -6.77
C GLY A 10 14.64 -19.83 -5.32
N ARG A 11 15.48 -19.22 -4.46
CA ARG A 11 15.09 -18.69 -3.13
C ARG A 11 15.97 -17.49 -2.77
N MET A 12 15.37 -16.34 -2.44
CA MET A 12 16.09 -15.19 -1.89
C MET A 12 16.50 -15.50 -0.45
N ARG A 13 17.75 -15.21 -0.10
CA ARG A 13 18.19 -15.26 1.30
C ARG A 13 18.00 -13.91 1.98
N SER A 14 17.84 -13.90 3.31
CA SER A 14 17.71 -12.65 4.07
C SER A 14 18.90 -11.72 3.82
N GLU A 15 20.13 -12.25 3.77
CA GLU A 15 21.32 -11.43 3.54
C GLU A 15 21.37 -10.83 2.12
N GLU A 16 20.87 -11.55 1.12
CA GLU A 16 20.79 -11.07 -0.27
C GLU A 16 19.75 -9.94 -0.39
N LEU A 17 18.59 -10.11 0.25
CA LEU A 17 17.54 -9.08 0.28
C LEU A 17 18.00 -7.82 1.02
N VAL A 18 18.63 -8.01 2.19
CA VAL A 18 19.22 -6.91 2.96
C VAL A 18 20.27 -6.19 2.13
N GLY A 19 21.25 -6.91 1.55
CA GLY A 19 22.30 -6.29 0.75
C GLY A 19 21.78 -5.51 -0.47
N ALA A 20 20.67 -5.93 -1.06
CA ALA A 20 20.04 -5.18 -2.15
C ALA A 20 19.39 -3.88 -1.66
N LEU A 21 18.75 -3.90 -0.49
CA LEU A 21 18.01 -2.75 0.05
C LEU A 21 18.89 -1.75 0.82
N ASP A 22 19.95 -2.21 1.47
CA ASP A 22 20.90 -1.41 2.25
C ASP A 22 21.64 -0.36 1.39
N GLY A 23 21.64 -0.55 0.07
CA GLY A 23 22.15 0.44 -0.89
C GLY A 23 21.23 1.63 -1.14
N LEU A 24 20.04 1.70 -0.54
CA LEU A 24 19.10 2.81 -0.69
C LEU A 24 19.29 3.84 0.43
N PRO A 25 19.74 5.08 0.11
CA PRO A 25 19.81 6.15 1.10
C PRO A 25 18.46 6.38 1.79
N GLY A 26 18.47 6.54 3.11
CA GLY A 26 17.27 6.88 3.88
C GLY A 26 16.28 5.73 4.12
N VAL A 27 16.60 4.51 3.69
CA VAL A 27 15.84 3.29 4.00
C VAL A 27 16.60 2.52 5.08
N GLU A 28 15.89 2.06 6.12
CA GLU A 28 16.46 1.24 7.18
C GLU A 28 16.01 -0.20 7.02
N VAL A 29 16.94 -1.14 7.06
CA VAL A 29 16.66 -2.56 6.82
C VAL A 29 17.10 -3.39 8.02
N SER A 30 16.20 -4.24 8.53
CA SER A 30 16.49 -5.13 9.65
C SER A 30 15.94 -6.53 9.41
N VAL A 31 16.59 -7.53 10.02
CA VAL A 31 16.12 -8.92 10.02
C VAL A 31 15.54 -9.22 11.39
N ASN A 32 14.28 -9.64 11.41
CA ASN A 32 13.58 -10.04 12.63
C ASN A 32 14.02 -11.45 13.06
N GLY A 33 13.74 -11.81 14.33
CA GLY A 33 14.08 -13.13 14.88
C GLY A 33 13.41 -14.32 14.17
N ASP A 34 12.35 -14.09 13.40
CA ASP A 34 11.66 -15.07 12.57
C ASP A 34 12.22 -15.17 11.14
N GLY A 35 13.27 -14.42 10.81
CA GLY A 35 13.90 -14.37 9.49
C GLY A 35 13.23 -13.42 8.49
N THR A 36 12.10 -12.80 8.85
CA THR A 36 11.46 -11.76 8.02
C THR A 36 12.33 -10.50 7.99
N VAL A 37 12.35 -9.84 6.84
CA VAL A 37 13.05 -8.56 6.65
C VAL A 37 12.05 -7.43 6.78
N THR A 38 12.33 -6.48 7.67
CA THR A 38 11.60 -5.22 7.79
C THR A 38 12.36 -4.15 7.02
N VAL A 39 11.65 -3.46 6.12
CA VAL A 39 12.13 -2.32 5.35
C VAL A 39 11.39 -1.09 5.86
N ASP A 40 12.02 -0.34 6.75
CA ASP A 40 11.47 0.91 7.26
C ASP A 40 11.81 2.07 6.31
N VAL A 41 10.80 2.88 6.01
CA VAL A 41 10.95 4.06 5.16
C VAL A 41 10.49 5.28 5.99
N PRO A 42 11.40 5.90 6.75
CA PRO A 42 11.08 7.01 7.66
C PRO A 42 10.31 8.16 7.00
N ALA A 43 10.60 8.43 5.72
CA ALA A 43 9.94 9.50 4.96
C ALA A 43 8.41 9.33 4.87
N ILE A 44 7.91 8.09 4.84
CA ILE A 44 6.47 7.79 4.88
C ILE A 44 5.98 7.41 6.27
N GLY A 45 6.90 7.10 7.19
CA GLY A 45 6.62 6.67 8.56
C GLY A 45 5.87 5.34 8.59
N ASP A 46 6.27 4.41 7.72
CA ASP A 46 5.72 3.06 7.62
C ASP A 46 6.83 2.09 7.19
N SER A 47 6.59 0.80 7.38
CA SER A 47 7.51 -0.27 7.07
C SER A 47 6.85 -1.39 6.27
N ALA A 48 7.61 -2.00 5.36
CA ALA A 48 7.20 -3.21 4.66
C ALA A 48 7.86 -4.43 5.31
N ARG A 49 7.06 -5.45 5.63
CA ARG A 49 7.55 -6.74 6.12
C ARG A 49 7.56 -7.77 5.00
N LEU A 50 8.74 -8.30 4.71
CA LEU A 50 8.96 -9.24 3.61
C LEU A 50 9.52 -10.55 4.16
N ASP A 51 8.89 -11.66 3.79
CA ASP A 51 9.52 -12.97 3.89
C ASP A 51 10.45 -13.14 2.66
N PRO A 52 11.77 -13.33 2.84
CA PRO A 52 12.67 -13.61 1.73
C PRO A 52 12.22 -14.78 0.86
N ALA A 53 11.58 -15.80 1.44
CA ALA A 53 11.06 -16.94 0.68
C ALA A 53 9.95 -16.56 -0.32
N ASP A 54 9.32 -15.40 -0.15
CA ASP A 54 8.33 -14.84 -1.07
C ASP A 54 8.91 -13.86 -2.07
N VAL A 55 10.18 -13.46 -1.96
CA VAL A 55 10.82 -12.58 -2.95
C VAL A 55 11.36 -13.41 -4.11
N LEU A 56 10.68 -13.34 -5.25
CA LEU A 56 10.97 -14.12 -6.47
C LEU A 56 12.07 -13.50 -7.35
N ASN A 57 12.23 -12.19 -7.28
CA ASN A 57 13.30 -11.48 -7.95
C ASN A 57 13.59 -10.17 -7.22
N CYS A 58 14.82 -9.67 -7.41
CA CYS A 58 15.27 -8.39 -6.91
C CYS A 58 16.19 -7.76 -7.96
N SER A 59 15.97 -6.48 -8.25
CA SER A 59 16.81 -5.73 -9.17
C SER A 59 16.92 -4.27 -8.77
N HIS A 60 18.14 -3.74 -8.83
CA HIS A 60 18.36 -2.30 -8.71
C HIS A 60 17.87 -1.60 -9.97
N VAL A 61 17.07 -0.57 -9.78
CA VAL A 61 16.52 0.27 -10.84
C VAL A 61 16.77 1.74 -10.49
N ALA A 62 16.52 2.64 -11.44
CA ALA A 62 16.49 4.07 -11.18
C ALA A 62 15.05 4.56 -11.23
N SER A 63 14.66 5.41 -10.30
CA SER A 63 13.42 6.16 -10.39
C SER A 63 13.43 7.07 -11.64
N PRO A 64 12.29 7.63 -12.04
CA PRO A 64 12.25 8.64 -13.11
C PRO A 64 13.14 9.87 -12.83
N THR A 65 13.42 10.17 -11.55
CA THR A 65 14.31 11.25 -11.14
C THR A 65 15.79 10.87 -11.13
N GLY A 66 16.12 9.63 -11.48
CA GLY A 66 17.48 9.08 -11.45
C GLY A 66 17.95 8.62 -10.07
N ALA A 67 17.11 8.74 -9.04
CA ALA A 67 17.41 8.26 -7.70
C ALA A 67 17.44 6.72 -7.67
N PRO A 68 18.28 6.11 -6.82
CA PRO A 68 18.33 4.65 -6.70
C PRO A 68 17.01 4.10 -6.15
N ALA A 69 16.62 2.92 -6.65
CA ALA A 69 15.46 2.18 -6.21
C ALA A 69 15.71 0.67 -6.36
N VAL A 70 14.93 -0.14 -5.66
CA VAL A 70 14.96 -1.60 -5.74
C VAL A 70 13.58 -2.09 -6.14
N HIS A 71 13.50 -2.84 -7.24
CA HIS A 71 12.29 -3.52 -7.68
C HIS A 71 12.34 -4.99 -7.25
N LEU A 72 11.30 -5.39 -6.52
CA LEU A 72 11.07 -6.73 -5.99
C LEU A 72 9.81 -7.33 -6.60
N GLY A 73 9.87 -8.60 -6.97
CA GLY A 73 8.70 -9.41 -7.26
C GLY A 73 8.30 -10.21 -6.03
N VAL A 74 7.17 -9.87 -5.41
CA VAL A 74 6.68 -10.48 -4.18
C VAL A 74 5.59 -11.50 -4.49
N ARG A 75 5.79 -12.75 -4.09
CA ARG A 75 4.81 -13.82 -4.27
C ARG A 75 3.69 -13.70 -3.25
N ARG A 76 2.45 -13.77 -3.73
CA ARG A 76 1.24 -13.95 -2.90
C ARG A 76 0.33 -14.98 -3.53
N GLY A 77 0.26 -16.16 -2.93
CA GLY A 77 -0.43 -17.31 -3.53
C GLY A 77 0.18 -17.66 -4.89
N HIS A 78 -0.62 -17.53 -5.95
CA HIS A 78 -0.21 -17.79 -7.33
C HIS A 78 0.22 -16.53 -8.10
N GLU A 79 0.19 -15.36 -7.46
CA GLU A 79 0.51 -14.08 -8.08
C GLU A 79 1.91 -13.59 -7.71
N GLN A 80 2.51 -12.83 -8.63
CA GLN A 80 3.72 -12.04 -8.40
C GLN A 80 3.35 -10.56 -8.43
N LEU A 81 3.45 -9.90 -7.29
CA LEU A 81 3.14 -8.48 -7.11
C LEU A 81 4.41 -7.64 -7.19
N PRO A 82 4.42 -6.55 -7.97
CA PRO A 82 5.55 -5.63 -7.98
C PRO A 82 5.57 -4.80 -6.69
N LEU A 83 6.78 -4.68 -6.13
CA LEU A 83 7.08 -3.77 -5.03
C LEU A 83 8.34 -3.00 -5.38
N VAL A 84 8.29 -1.67 -5.40
CA VAL A 84 9.45 -0.83 -5.63
C VAL A 84 9.73 -0.02 -4.38
N VAL A 85 10.90 -0.20 -3.79
CA VAL A 85 11.40 0.60 -2.68
C VAL A 85 12.30 1.69 -3.23
N THR A 86 12.03 2.94 -2.86
CA THR A 86 12.81 4.11 -3.24
C THR A 86 13.38 4.79 -2.00
N VAL A 87 14.24 5.80 -2.19
CA VAL A 87 14.86 6.60 -1.10
C VAL A 87 13.86 7.18 -0.10
N GLY A 88 12.60 7.41 -0.49
CA GLY A 88 11.62 8.03 0.41
C GLY A 88 10.20 7.56 0.20
N ASP A 89 9.99 6.44 -0.48
CA ASP A 89 8.66 5.95 -0.79
C ASP A 89 8.66 4.46 -1.15
N VAL A 90 7.48 3.88 -1.16
CA VAL A 90 7.20 2.52 -1.60
C VAL A 90 6.09 2.56 -2.64
N VAL A 91 6.32 1.93 -3.80
CA VAL A 91 5.37 1.88 -4.91
C VAL A 91 4.90 0.45 -5.11
N PHE A 92 3.60 0.24 -5.22
CA PHE A 92 2.98 -1.08 -5.31
C PHE A 92 1.76 -1.07 -6.22
N MET A 93 1.33 -2.26 -6.63
CA MET A 93 0.11 -2.44 -7.42
C MET A 93 -1.13 -2.47 -6.51
N PRO A 94 -2.16 -1.64 -6.76
CA PRO A 94 -3.46 -1.75 -6.12
C PRO A 94 -4.10 -3.13 -6.29
N SER A 95 -5.00 -3.50 -5.38
CA SER A 95 -5.90 -4.63 -5.64
C SER A 95 -6.99 -4.24 -6.66
N TYR A 96 -7.64 -5.22 -7.28
CA TYR A 96 -8.70 -4.92 -8.24
C TYR A 96 -10.00 -4.54 -7.52
N ALA A 97 -10.70 -3.54 -8.04
CA ALA A 97 -12.01 -3.12 -7.52
C ALA A 97 -13.03 -4.27 -7.53
N ALA A 98 -12.97 -5.14 -8.54
CA ALA A 98 -13.81 -6.33 -8.66
C ALA A 98 -13.62 -7.34 -7.53
N ASP A 99 -12.48 -7.29 -6.83
CA ASP A 99 -12.20 -8.17 -5.68
C ASP A 99 -12.70 -7.58 -4.36
N MET A 100 -13.01 -6.29 -4.31
CA MET A 100 -13.41 -5.60 -3.08
C MET A 100 -14.90 -5.73 -2.79
N LEU A 101 -15.74 -5.86 -3.82
CA LEU A 101 -17.20 -5.84 -3.69
C LEU A 101 -17.82 -7.23 -3.86
N VAL A 102 -18.92 -7.48 -3.17
CA VAL A 102 -19.75 -8.67 -3.40
C VAL A 102 -20.20 -8.70 -4.87
N SER A 103 -20.24 -9.90 -5.46
CA SER A 103 -20.64 -10.09 -6.85
C SER A 103 -22.01 -9.46 -7.14
N GLY A 104 -22.12 -8.72 -8.25
CA GLY A 104 -23.34 -8.04 -8.66
C GLY A 104 -23.43 -6.56 -8.27
N ALA A 105 -22.47 -6.03 -7.51
CA ALA A 105 -22.33 -4.59 -7.33
C ALA A 105 -21.88 -3.93 -8.64
N ASP A 106 -22.67 -2.96 -9.14
CA ASP A 106 -22.32 -2.18 -10.32
C ASP A 106 -21.71 -0.85 -9.86
N VAL A 107 -20.38 -0.76 -9.92
CA VAL A 107 -19.65 0.47 -9.62
C VAL A 107 -18.64 0.68 -10.73
N ARG A 108 -18.80 1.77 -11.47
CA ARG A 108 -17.84 2.15 -12.51
C ARG A 108 -16.69 2.89 -11.87
N VAL A 109 -15.50 2.29 -11.94
CA VAL A 109 -14.25 2.97 -11.62
C VAL A 109 -13.69 3.54 -12.91
N PRO A 110 -13.66 4.88 -13.09
CA PRO A 110 -13.28 5.50 -14.37
C PRO A 110 -11.81 5.26 -14.75
N GLY A 111 -10.98 4.84 -13.79
CA GLY A 111 -9.61 4.37 -13.98
C GLY A 111 -8.89 4.30 -12.64
N ALA A 112 -8.08 3.28 -12.43
CA ALA A 112 -7.14 3.20 -11.33
C ALA A 112 -5.72 3.09 -11.90
N PRO A 113 -4.71 3.72 -11.28
CA PRO A 113 -3.34 3.59 -11.75
C PRO A 113 -2.85 2.15 -11.55
N ASP A 114 -1.98 1.68 -12.46
CA ASP A 114 -1.38 0.32 -12.37
C ASP A 114 -0.45 0.19 -11.16
N MET A 115 0.17 1.29 -10.75
CA MET A 115 1.07 1.40 -9.60
C MET A 115 0.77 2.69 -8.87
N VAL A 116 0.83 2.68 -7.54
CA VAL A 116 0.63 3.85 -6.70
C VAL A 116 1.76 3.94 -5.66
N ALA A 117 2.26 5.14 -5.42
CA ALA A 117 3.21 5.37 -4.34
C ALA A 117 2.46 5.53 -3.00
N TYR A 118 3.05 5.07 -1.90
CA TYR A 118 2.45 5.19 -0.58
C TYR A 118 2.17 6.67 -0.25
N SER A 119 3.10 7.57 -0.56
CA SER A 119 2.93 8.99 -0.30
C SER A 119 1.76 9.60 -1.10
N GLU A 120 1.53 9.16 -2.33
CA GLU A 120 0.39 9.57 -3.16
C GLU A 120 -0.92 9.07 -2.57
N MET A 121 -1.00 7.77 -2.25
CA MET A 121 -2.15 7.17 -1.58
C MET A 121 -2.51 7.95 -0.30
N HIS A 122 -1.53 8.29 0.54
CA HIS A 122 -1.74 9.04 1.77
C HIS A 122 -2.17 10.49 1.53
N ARG A 123 -1.47 11.20 0.63
CA ARG A 123 -1.78 12.60 0.29
C ARG A 123 -3.21 12.72 -0.21
N ASP A 124 -3.61 11.83 -1.12
CA ASP A 124 -4.87 11.92 -1.84
C ASP A 124 -6.05 11.59 -0.92
N VAL A 125 -5.97 10.54 -0.10
CA VAL A 125 -7.04 10.22 0.86
C VAL A 125 -7.19 11.29 1.95
N ARG A 126 -6.08 11.92 2.34
CA ARG A 126 -6.09 13.04 3.30
C ARG A 126 -6.71 14.29 2.68
N ALA A 127 -6.41 14.58 1.41
CA ALA A 127 -7.02 15.68 0.69
C ALA A 127 -8.53 15.47 0.57
N LEU A 128 -8.98 14.26 0.24
CA LEU A 128 -10.39 13.88 0.22
C LEU A 128 -11.05 14.12 1.59
N GLY A 129 -10.45 13.60 2.67
CA GLY A 129 -10.99 13.78 4.02
C GLY A 129 -11.17 15.26 4.40
N ARG A 130 -10.22 16.12 4.01
CA ARG A 130 -10.32 17.57 4.24
C ARG A 130 -11.42 18.22 3.40
N ALA A 131 -11.52 17.85 2.13
CA ALA A 131 -12.54 18.38 1.23
C ALA A 131 -13.96 18.03 1.73
N LEU A 132 -14.14 16.86 2.36
CA LEU A 132 -15.41 16.47 2.99
C LEU A 132 -15.81 17.33 4.20
N ASP A 133 -14.88 18.08 4.80
CA ASP A 133 -15.20 19.01 5.89
C ASP A 133 -15.50 20.44 5.36
N GLU A 134 -15.36 20.69 4.06
CA GLU A 134 -15.69 21.99 3.45
C GLU A 134 -17.20 22.12 3.24
N PRO A 135 -17.90 23.07 3.90
CA PRO A 135 -19.37 23.13 3.88
C PRO A 135 -20.00 23.38 2.51
N GLU A 136 -19.24 23.98 1.58
CA GLU A 136 -19.68 24.34 0.24
C GLU A 136 -19.21 23.34 -0.83
N ALA A 137 -18.48 22.29 -0.44
CA ALA A 137 -18.00 21.30 -1.38
C ALA A 137 -19.14 20.38 -1.84
N GLU A 138 -19.43 20.42 -3.14
CA GLU A 138 -20.36 19.50 -3.78
C GLU A 138 -19.58 18.33 -4.41
N PHE A 139 -20.02 17.11 -4.11
CA PHE A 139 -19.44 15.89 -4.65
C PHE A 139 -20.47 15.14 -5.47
N ASP A 140 -20.07 14.73 -6.68
CA ASP A 140 -20.81 13.71 -7.41
C ASP A 140 -20.75 12.37 -6.64
N PRO A 141 -21.89 11.78 -6.23
CA PRO A 141 -21.89 10.56 -5.43
C PRO A 141 -21.23 9.36 -6.11
N GLU A 142 -21.33 9.25 -7.43
CA GLU A 142 -20.69 8.16 -8.18
C GLU A 142 -19.16 8.31 -8.20
N MET A 143 -18.66 9.53 -8.43
CA MET A 143 -17.23 9.82 -8.34
C MET A 143 -16.68 9.59 -6.93
N LEU A 144 -17.42 10.00 -5.90
CA LEU A 144 -17.00 9.82 -4.51
C LEU A 144 -16.99 8.34 -4.11
N ALA A 145 -18.00 7.58 -4.53
CA ALA A 145 -18.04 6.12 -4.43
C ALA A 145 -16.80 5.47 -5.08
N ALA A 146 -16.54 5.79 -6.34
CA ALA A 146 -15.39 5.25 -7.07
C ALA A 146 -14.06 5.61 -6.40
N THR A 147 -13.92 6.84 -5.91
CA THR A 147 -12.70 7.32 -5.24
C THR A 147 -12.43 6.56 -3.94
N LEU A 148 -13.45 6.36 -3.09
CA LEU A 148 -13.30 5.61 -1.85
C LEU A 148 -13.05 4.12 -2.10
N LEU A 149 -13.66 3.54 -3.14
CA LEU A 149 -13.37 2.18 -3.57
C LEU A 149 -11.92 2.03 -4.04
N VAL A 150 -11.41 2.97 -4.84
CA VAL A 150 -10.01 3.00 -5.30
C VAL A 150 -9.04 3.11 -4.12
N HIS A 151 -9.30 3.97 -3.14
CA HIS A 151 -8.45 4.04 -1.95
C HIS A 151 -8.47 2.75 -1.12
N ARG A 152 -9.61 2.05 -1.03
CA ARG A 152 -9.66 0.72 -0.41
C ARG A 152 -8.80 -0.29 -1.20
N CYS A 153 -8.82 -0.21 -2.53
CA CYS A 153 -7.96 -1.02 -3.39
C CYS A 153 -6.47 -0.73 -3.14
N PHE A 154 -6.10 0.53 -2.88
CA PHE A 154 -4.73 0.91 -2.53
C PHE A 154 -4.32 0.31 -1.18
N LEU A 155 -5.16 0.42 -0.15
CA LEU A 155 -4.91 -0.19 1.17
C LEU A 155 -4.74 -1.71 1.07
N ALA A 156 -5.62 -2.38 0.32
CA ALA A 156 -5.51 -3.82 0.08
C ALA A 156 -4.23 -4.18 -0.68
N GLY A 157 -3.86 -3.42 -1.72
CA GLY A 157 -2.60 -3.59 -2.44
C GLY A 157 -1.37 -3.45 -1.53
N ALA A 158 -1.36 -2.41 -0.68
CA ALA A 158 -0.29 -2.16 0.29
C ALA A 158 -0.12 -3.34 1.26
N MET A 159 -1.22 -3.83 1.87
CA MET A 159 -1.19 -4.97 2.77
C MET A 159 -0.68 -6.25 2.08
N ARG A 160 -1.05 -6.46 0.81
CA ARG A 160 -0.59 -7.61 0.03
C ARG A 160 0.91 -7.59 -0.22
N VAL A 161 1.57 -6.43 -0.28
CA VAL A 161 3.03 -6.35 -0.40
C VAL A 161 3.76 -6.24 0.94
N GLY A 162 3.03 -6.34 2.06
CA GLY A 162 3.61 -6.40 3.41
C GLY A 162 3.67 -5.07 4.16
N LEU A 163 3.06 -3.99 3.62
CA LEU A 163 2.88 -2.73 4.34
C LEU A 163 1.73 -2.84 5.36
N TRP A 164 1.69 -1.96 6.36
CA TRP A 164 0.57 -1.86 7.30
C TRP A 164 0.12 -0.40 7.49
N PRO A 165 -0.63 0.15 6.51
CA PRO A 165 -0.82 1.59 6.32
C PRO A 165 -1.85 2.22 7.28
N VAL A 166 -1.65 2.13 8.59
CA VAL A 166 -2.59 2.58 9.64
C VAL A 166 -3.00 4.05 9.44
N ARG A 167 -2.06 4.93 9.11
CA ARG A 167 -2.34 6.37 8.92
C ARG A 167 -3.25 6.64 7.74
N VAL A 168 -3.09 5.91 6.65
CA VAL A 168 -3.92 6.03 5.44
C VAL A 168 -5.30 5.45 5.71
N ALA A 169 -5.36 4.29 6.36
CA ALA A 169 -6.60 3.66 6.77
C ALA A 169 -7.42 4.56 7.69
N ALA A 170 -6.78 5.31 8.59
CA ALA A 170 -7.45 6.28 9.44
C ALA A 170 -8.16 7.40 8.68
N TRP A 171 -7.56 7.90 7.58
CA TRP A 171 -8.20 8.89 6.70
C TRP A 171 -9.29 8.27 5.84
N TRP A 172 -9.09 7.05 5.35
CA TRP A 172 -10.12 6.32 4.61
C TRP A 172 -11.36 6.08 5.47
N GLU A 173 -11.18 5.58 6.70
CA GLU A 173 -12.27 5.34 7.64
C GLU A 173 -12.98 6.64 8.01
N TYR A 174 -12.23 7.73 8.21
CA TYR A 174 -12.78 9.05 8.47
C TYR A 174 -13.69 9.56 7.34
N ALA A 175 -13.26 9.38 6.09
CA ALA A 175 -14.04 9.74 4.91
C ALA A 175 -15.25 8.82 4.75
N TRP A 176 -15.05 7.51 4.91
CA TRP A 176 -16.12 6.50 4.85
C TRP A 176 -17.22 6.76 5.89
N ALA A 177 -16.87 7.06 7.14
CA ALA A 177 -17.83 7.32 8.21
C ALA A 177 -18.73 8.54 7.93
N ARG A 178 -18.25 9.52 7.15
CA ARG A 178 -19.01 10.73 6.80
C ARG A 178 -20.03 10.48 5.69
N VAL A 179 -19.61 9.79 4.63
CA VAL A 179 -20.38 9.74 3.39
C VAL A 179 -20.80 8.33 2.98
N GLY A 180 -20.12 7.29 3.48
CA GLY A 180 -20.21 5.92 2.96
C GLY A 180 -21.61 5.34 2.93
N ALA A 181 -22.46 5.65 3.92
CA ALA A 181 -23.84 5.18 3.98
C ALA A 181 -24.76 5.75 2.87
N GLN A 182 -24.34 6.83 2.21
CA GLN A 182 -25.12 7.53 1.17
C GLN A 182 -24.61 7.23 -0.24
N LEU A 183 -23.46 6.58 -0.36
CA LEU A 183 -22.82 6.33 -1.64
C LEU A 183 -23.45 5.13 -2.35
N PRO A 184 -23.53 5.16 -3.69
CA PRO A 184 -23.98 4.02 -4.49
C PRO A 184 -22.90 2.93 -4.58
N LEU A 185 -22.39 2.47 -3.45
CA LEU A 185 -21.44 1.36 -3.35
C LEU A 185 -22.16 0.10 -2.90
N GLY A 186 -21.88 -1.01 -3.57
CA GLY A 186 -22.29 -2.33 -3.09
C GLY A 186 -21.59 -2.70 -1.78
N GLU A 187 -22.01 -3.81 -1.20
CA GLU A 187 -21.38 -4.35 -0.01
C GLU A 187 -19.93 -4.77 -0.29
N PHE A 188 -19.02 -4.40 0.60
CA PHE A 188 -17.65 -4.89 0.56
C PHE A 188 -17.59 -6.36 0.97
N ARG A 189 -16.74 -7.15 0.30
CA ARG A 189 -16.45 -8.51 0.75
C ARG A 189 -15.80 -8.47 2.13
N ALA A 190 -16.05 -9.53 2.91
CA ALA A 190 -15.35 -9.75 4.16
C ALA A 190 -13.84 -9.82 3.91
N ASP A 191 -13.08 -9.01 4.66
CA ASP A 191 -11.62 -8.95 4.58
C ASP A 191 -11.06 -8.86 6.02
N PRO A 192 -10.72 -10.01 6.63
CA PRO A 192 -10.18 -10.03 8.00
C PRO A 192 -8.85 -9.29 8.16
N ALA A 193 -8.09 -9.06 7.09
CA ALA A 193 -6.87 -8.24 7.17
C ALA A 193 -7.25 -6.76 7.28
N PHE A 194 -8.19 -6.31 6.47
CA PHE A 194 -8.72 -4.95 6.54
C PHE A 194 -9.41 -4.66 7.88
N ASP A 195 -10.18 -5.62 8.41
CA ASP A 195 -10.82 -5.48 9.72
C ASP A 195 -9.80 -5.30 10.85
N ARG A 196 -8.69 -6.05 10.80
CA ARG A 196 -7.56 -5.86 11.75
C ARG A 196 -6.89 -4.51 11.58
N LEU A 197 -6.68 -4.05 10.34
CA LEU A 197 -6.14 -2.72 10.08
C LEU A 197 -7.02 -1.62 10.68
N LEU A 198 -8.35 -1.72 10.55
CA LEU A 198 -9.28 -0.77 11.16
C LEU A 198 -9.32 -0.88 12.70
N ALA A 199 -9.13 -2.07 13.26
CA ALA A 199 -8.97 -2.23 14.70
C ALA A 199 -7.72 -1.50 15.22
N ASP A 200 -6.60 -1.59 14.49
CA ASP A 200 -5.36 -0.87 14.84
C ASP A 200 -5.53 0.65 14.70
N VAL A 201 -6.29 1.13 13.71
CA VAL A 201 -6.71 2.54 13.62
C VAL A 201 -7.45 2.97 14.88
N ALA A 202 -8.43 2.17 15.33
CA ALA A 202 -9.20 2.48 16.52
C ALA A 202 -8.33 2.49 17.79
N ALA A 203 -7.42 1.53 17.93
CA ALA A 203 -6.47 1.47 19.05
C ALA A 203 -5.51 2.67 19.06
N ALA A 204 -4.96 3.04 17.90
CA ALA A 204 -4.06 4.19 17.77
C ALA A 204 -4.74 5.51 18.17
N ARG A 205 -6.03 5.69 17.84
CA ARG A 205 -6.81 6.87 18.26
C ARG A 205 -6.99 6.95 19.78
N GLN A 206 -7.17 5.81 20.44
CA GLN A 206 -7.31 5.75 21.90
C GLN A 206 -5.99 6.10 22.60
N GLY A 207 -4.85 5.64 22.07
CA GLY A 207 -3.52 5.95 22.61
C GLY A 207 -3.04 7.40 22.35
N ALA A 208 -3.58 8.08 21.33
CA ALA A 208 -3.25 9.48 21.06
C ALA A 208 -4.03 10.49 21.93
N GLY A 209 -5.03 10.02 22.70
CA GLY A 209 -5.86 10.84 23.59
C GLY A 209 -5.36 10.92 25.04
N THR A 210 -4.20 10.31 25.35
CA THR A 210 -3.48 10.38 26.63
C THR A 210 -2.21 11.18 26.50
#